data_AF-A0A2E3JRF5-F1
#
_entry.id   AF-A0A2E3JRF5-F1
#
_cell.length_a   1.000
_cell.length_b   1.000
_cell.length_c   1.000
_cell.angle_alpha   90.00
_cell.angle_beta   90.00
_cell.angle_gamma   90.00
#
_symmetry.space_group_name_H-M   'P 1'
#
loop_
_entity.id
_entity.type
_entity.pdbx_description
1 polymer ?
#
loop_
_entity_poly.entity_id
_entity_poly.type
_entity_poly.pdbx_seq_one_letter_code
_entity_poly.pdbx_strand_id
1 'polypeptide(L)'
;MSKPNEFWIEQLKQKREKINQISPSFCSAKWLQTTLYLQNGYNHSCHHPSPHKIPVKEVLENPAALHNSKYKKQQRIKMLNGERPSECDYCWRIEDQGKGHFSDRHYKTADWWSWDKVDVIATDNPSKDVYPTYLEVSFSNACNFACAYCSPEISSEWMKDIEKNGDYPVEFGSGNLDYLKSVEKFPYKHSDPNPYVDAFWKWFPEALPHLRVFRITGGEPTMSKDVWKVIDYIYDNAQPELSIAINSNLGTDPRLIQRLVDACNKLKDKVKQIEIYTSCEATGEQAEYIRDGLDYDYWRANVEKVLSETDANVAMMTTLNILSMTTFENFIEDIMQLRIKYNKDLANNRIPLSINYLRFPPHLQCTLLDRNTRISYASDYELTAKIWLKYNSPDKFARIYLEEYDQIQRFCEYLRQEHKGAEKYRADFVNYIKAYDIRRSKNFSKTFPEYKHLLEWWDA
;
A
#
# COMPACT_ATOMS: atom_id res chain seq x y z
N MET A 1 -29.68 5.21 9.97
CA MET A 1 -29.28 3.88 10.49
C MET A 1 -28.39 3.22 9.46
N SER A 2 -27.23 2.70 9.86
CA SER A 2 -26.37 1.89 8.99
C SER A 2 -27.16 0.71 8.43
N LYS A 3 -27.02 0.43 7.14
CA LYS A 3 -27.61 -0.75 6.52
C LYS A 3 -26.86 -2.01 7.01
N PRO A 4 -27.54 -3.16 7.17
CA PRO A 4 -26.88 -4.41 7.57
C PRO A 4 -25.99 -4.95 6.43
N ASN A 5 -25.06 -5.85 6.74
CA ASN A 5 -24.12 -6.41 5.75
C ASN A 5 -24.84 -7.16 4.63
N GLU A 6 -25.93 -7.85 4.95
CA GLU A 6 -26.78 -8.57 4.01
C GLU A 6 -27.35 -7.64 2.94
N PHE A 7 -27.69 -6.40 3.30
CA PHE A 7 -28.13 -5.38 2.35
C PHE A 7 -27.02 -5.04 1.35
N TRP A 8 -25.78 -4.82 1.83
CA TRP A 8 -24.66 -4.48 0.97
C TRP A 8 -24.23 -5.63 0.06
N ILE A 9 -24.31 -6.87 0.55
CA ILE A 9 -24.08 -8.08 -0.28
C ILE A 9 -25.13 -8.17 -1.39
N GLU A 10 -26.40 -7.91 -1.08
CA GLU A 10 -27.46 -7.93 -2.08
C GLU A 10 -27.29 -6.80 -3.11
N GLN A 11 -26.90 -5.61 -2.67
CA GLN A 11 -26.53 -4.53 -3.57
C GLN A 11 -25.36 -4.91 -4.48
N LEU A 12 -24.32 -5.56 -3.95
CA LEU A 12 -23.20 -6.02 -4.75
C LEU A 12 -23.61 -7.07 -5.79
N LYS A 13 -24.52 -7.99 -5.45
CA LYS A 13 -25.10 -8.96 -6.41
C LYS A 13 -25.81 -8.25 -7.56
N GLN A 14 -26.69 -7.30 -7.26
CA GLN A 14 -27.42 -6.52 -8.26
C GLN A 14 -26.47 -5.70 -9.15
N LYS A 15 -25.45 -5.07 -8.54
CA LYS A 15 -24.42 -4.33 -9.27
C LYS A 15 -23.62 -5.24 -10.20
N ARG A 16 -23.25 -6.44 -9.74
CA ARG A 16 -22.57 -7.45 -10.57
C ARG A 16 -23.40 -7.86 -11.79
N GLU A 17 -24.71 -8.04 -11.63
CA GLU A 17 -25.58 -8.38 -12.76
C GLU A 17 -25.53 -7.29 -13.83
N LYS A 18 -25.66 -6.01 -13.43
CA LYS A 18 -25.51 -4.88 -14.36
C LYS A 18 -24.12 -4.83 -15.00
N ILE A 19 -23.06 -5.02 -14.22
CA ILE A 19 -21.67 -5.07 -14.72
C ILE A 19 -21.54 -6.13 -15.82
N ASN A 20 -22.03 -7.35 -15.57
CA ASN A 20 -21.89 -8.48 -16.49
C ASN A 20 -22.83 -8.36 -17.71
N GLN A 21 -23.93 -7.59 -17.61
CA GLN A 21 -24.78 -7.25 -18.75
C GLN A 21 -24.08 -6.30 -19.74
N ILE A 22 -23.20 -5.41 -19.26
CA ILE A 22 -22.37 -4.57 -20.13
C ILE A 22 -21.37 -5.44 -20.89
N SER A 23 -20.61 -6.25 -20.15
CA SER A 23 -19.73 -7.28 -20.70
C SER A 23 -19.27 -8.22 -19.58
N PRO A 24 -19.08 -9.53 -19.84
CA PRO A 24 -18.59 -10.48 -18.84
C PRO A 24 -17.21 -10.15 -18.28
N SER A 25 -16.43 -9.28 -18.94
CA SER A 25 -15.11 -8.83 -18.49
C SER A 25 -15.06 -7.36 -18.09
N PHE A 26 -16.19 -6.65 -18.07
CA PHE A 26 -16.24 -5.21 -17.78
C PHE A 26 -15.70 -4.88 -16.38
N CYS A 27 -14.90 -3.81 -16.31
CA CYS A 27 -14.41 -3.24 -15.06
C CYS A 27 -14.16 -1.74 -15.22
N SER A 28 -14.99 -0.89 -14.65
CA SER A 28 -14.83 0.58 -14.73
C SER A 28 -13.54 1.07 -14.09
N ALA A 29 -12.93 0.32 -13.15
CA ALA A 29 -11.64 0.68 -12.57
C ALA A 29 -10.52 0.80 -13.63
N LYS A 30 -10.63 0.11 -14.78
CA LYS A 30 -9.69 0.31 -15.90
C LYS A 30 -9.72 1.72 -16.51
N TRP A 31 -10.83 2.43 -16.35
CA TRP A 31 -11.03 3.81 -16.78
C TRP A 31 -10.90 4.81 -15.64
N LEU A 32 -11.29 4.44 -14.42
CA LEU A 32 -11.48 5.41 -13.35
C LEU A 32 -10.41 5.38 -12.27
N GLN A 33 -9.61 4.32 -12.21
CA GLN A 33 -8.50 4.23 -11.26
C GLN A 33 -7.17 4.23 -12.01
N THR A 34 -6.18 4.91 -11.44
CA THR A 34 -4.80 4.84 -11.91
C THR A 34 -3.81 5.11 -10.80
N THR A 35 -2.71 4.38 -10.85
CA THR A 35 -1.51 4.67 -10.05
C THR A 35 -0.41 5.09 -11.00
N LEU A 36 0.27 6.18 -10.70
CA LEU A 36 1.38 6.73 -11.48
C LEU A 36 2.68 6.65 -10.67
N TYR A 37 3.69 5.96 -11.20
CA TYR A 37 5.04 5.95 -10.66
C TYR A 37 5.90 6.89 -11.50
N LEU A 38 5.81 8.19 -11.23
CA LEU A 38 6.48 9.22 -12.04
C LEU A 38 8.01 9.14 -11.93
N GLN A 39 8.54 8.53 -10.86
CA GLN A 39 9.97 8.33 -10.71
C GLN A 39 10.56 7.39 -11.76
N ASN A 40 9.76 6.53 -12.41
CA ASN A 40 10.25 5.61 -13.45
C ASN A 40 9.29 5.47 -14.63
N GLY A 41 8.19 6.23 -14.67
CA GLY A 41 7.28 6.27 -15.82
C GLY A 41 6.36 5.06 -15.97
N TYR A 42 6.02 4.39 -14.87
CA TYR A 42 5.08 3.26 -14.87
C TYR A 42 3.68 3.67 -14.46
N ASN A 43 2.66 2.93 -14.91
CA ASN A 43 1.32 3.00 -14.37
C ASN A 43 0.61 1.65 -14.29
N HIS A 44 -0.49 1.62 -13.55
CA HIS A 44 -1.52 0.58 -13.65
C HIS A 44 -2.88 1.16 -13.27
N SER A 45 -3.95 0.45 -13.62
CA SER A 45 -5.31 0.85 -13.23
C SER A 45 -5.76 0.26 -11.89
N CYS A 46 -5.07 -0.75 -11.36
CA CYS A 46 -5.41 -1.45 -10.12
C CYS A 46 -4.15 -2.18 -9.62
N HIS A 47 -4.09 -2.52 -8.34
CA HIS A 47 -2.92 -3.11 -7.69
C HIS A 47 -2.64 -4.58 -8.10
N HIS A 48 -3.54 -5.27 -8.80
CA HIS A 48 -3.33 -6.65 -9.25
C HIS A 48 -2.54 -6.78 -10.56
N PRO A 49 -2.86 -6.01 -11.63
CA PRO A 49 -2.01 -5.96 -12.81
C PRO A 49 -0.57 -5.55 -12.49
N SER A 50 0.38 -6.16 -13.19
CA SER A 50 1.75 -5.65 -13.20
C SER A 50 1.76 -4.21 -13.75
N PRO A 51 2.54 -3.29 -13.16
CA PRO A 51 2.71 -1.95 -13.73
C PRO A 51 3.28 -2.02 -15.15
N HIS A 52 2.85 -1.12 -16.03
CA HIS A 52 3.33 -1.01 -17.41
C HIS A 52 4.12 0.27 -17.61
N LYS A 53 5.20 0.20 -18.40
CA LYS A 53 5.96 1.38 -18.82
C LYS A 53 5.08 2.22 -19.75
N ILE A 54 5.02 3.52 -19.48
CA ILE A 54 4.40 4.48 -20.39
C ILE A 54 5.50 4.96 -21.35
N PRO A 55 5.36 4.76 -22.68
CA PRO A 55 6.37 5.22 -23.62
C PRO A 55 6.58 6.73 -23.50
N VAL A 56 7.84 7.17 -23.36
CA VAL A 56 8.19 8.60 -23.22
C VAL A 56 7.61 9.42 -24.38
N LYS A 57 7.65 8.87 -25.61
CA LYS A 57 7.06 9.51 -26.79
C LYS A 57 5.57 9.82 -26.62
N GLU A 58 4.79 8.93 -26.02
CA GLU A 58 3.35 9.15 -25.84
C GLU A 58 3.07 10.31 -24.86
N VAL A 59 3.82 10.42 -23.75
CA VAL A 59 3.62 11.52 -22.78
C VAL A 59 4.12 12.87 -23.29
N LEU A 60 5.14 12.87 -24.16
CA LEU A 60 5.61 14.09 -24.82
C LEU A 60 4.61 14.60 -25.87
N GLU A 61 3.95 13.68 -26.60
CA GLU A 61 2.92 14.01 -27.58
C GLU A 61 1.60 14.44 -26.92
N ASN A 62 1.18 13.73 -25.86
CA ASN A 62 -0.03 14.02 -25.10
C ASN A 62 0.18 13.70 -23.61
N PRO A 63 0.21 14.72 -22.72
CA PRO A 63 0.34 14.49 -21.28
C PRO A 63 -0.71 13.54 -20.68
N ALA A 64 -1.91 13.47 -21.27
CA ALA A 64 -2.96 12.55 -20.83
C ALA A 64 -2.60 11.07 -21.04
N ALA A 65 -1.55 10.74 -21.80
CA ALA A 65 -1.01 9.38 -21.92
C ALA A 65 -0.59 8.78 -20.56
N LEU A 66 -0.36 9.61 -19.54
CA LEU A 66 -0.20 9.19 -18.14
C LEU A 66 -1.32 8.24 -17.70
N HIS A 67 -2.56 8.49 -18.13
CA HIS A 67 -3.72 7.66 -17.85
C HIS A 67 -4.30 6.96 -19.09
N ASN A 68 -4.08 7.53 -20.27
CA ASN A 68 -4.72 7.18 -21.52
C ASN A 68 -3.73 6.66 -22.59
N SER A 69 -2.68 5.97 -22.15
CA SER A 69 -1.74 5.32 -23.07
C SER A 69 -2.45 4.38 -24.05
N LYS A 70 -1.85 4.20 -25.23
CA LYS A 70 -2.39 3.29 -26.27
C LYS A 70 -2.64 1.89 -25.70
N TYR A 71 -1.72 1.40 -24.87
CA TYR A 71 -1.85 0.11 -24.19
C TYR A 71 -3.13 0.04 -23.33
N LYS A 72 -3.38 1.03 -22.46
CA LYS A 72 -4.55 1.03 -21.58
C LYS A 72 -5.86 1.11 -22.37
N LYS A 73 -5.90 1.92 -23.45
CA LYS A 73 -7.06 1.97 -24.36
C LYS A 73 -7.35 0.62 -25.01
N GLN A 74 -6.33 -0.14 -25.39
CA GLN A 74 -6.52 -1.50 -25.90
C GLN A 74 -7.12 -2.45 -24.86
N GLN A 75 -6.66 -2.40 -23.59
CA GLN A 75 -7.22 -3.26 -22.54
C GLN A 75 -8.70 -2.91 -22.25
N ARG A 76 -9.04 -1.62 -22.31
CA ARG A 76 -10.42 -1.12 -22.20
C ARG A 76 -11.32 -1.67 -23.32
N ILE A 77 -10.85 -1.61 -24.57
CA ILE A 77 -11.57 -2.17 -25.73
C ILE A 77 -11.81 -3.68 -25.56
N LYS A 78 -10.78 -4.43 -25.16
CA LYS A 78 -10.91 -5.87 -24.87
C LYS A 78 -12.02 -6.15 -23.84
N MET A 79 -12.03 -5.40 -22.75
CA MET A 79 -13.06 -5.56 -21.71
C MET A 79 -14.47 -5.22 -22.18
N LEU A 80 -14.65 -4.26 -23.09
CA LEU A 80 -15.97 -3.99 -23.67
C LEU A 80 -16.42 -5.09 -24.65
N ASN A 81 -15.47 -5.72 -25.33
CA ASN A 81 -15.74 -6.82 -26.28
C ASN A 81 -15.94 -8.20 -25.60
N GLY A 82 -15.97 -8.26 -24.27
CA GLY A 82 -16.11 -9.53 -23.53
C GLY A 82 -14.81 -10.33 -23.40
N GLU A 83 -13.68 -9.80 -23.88
CA GLU A 83 -12.37 -10.43 -23.72
C GLU A 83 -11.79 -10.14 -22.33
N ARG A 84 -11.12 -11.13 -21.74
CA ARG A 84 -10.46 -11.03 -20.44
C ARG A 84 -8.97 -10.65 -20.61
N PRO A 85 -8.53 -9.42 -20.30
CA PRO A 85 -7.10 -9.09 -20.33
C PRO A 85 -6.29 -10.00 -19.40
N SER A 86 -5.18 -10.56 -19.89
CA SER A 86 -4.32 -11.47 -19.14
C SER A 86 -3.74 -10.82 -17.87
N GLU A 87 -3.50 -9.51 -17.89
CA GLU A 87 -3.03 -8.76 -16.72
C GLU A 87 -4.03 -8.72 -15.55
N CYS A 88 -5.30 -9.10 -15.78
CA CYS A 88 -6.35 -9.12 -14.77
C CYS A 88 -6.60 -10.53 -14.21
N ASP A 89 -5.65 -11.45 -14.41
CA ASP A 89 -5.79 -12.88 -14.07
C ASP A 89 -6.20 -13.14 -12.62
N TYR A 90 -5.80 -12.29 -11.66
CA TYR A 90 -6.29 -12.40 -10.29
C TYR A 90 -7.82 -12.46 -10.22
N CYS A 91 -8.51 -11.54 -10.91
CA CYS A 91 -9.97 -11.50 -10.90
C CYS A 91 -10.56 -12.71 -11.61
N TRP A 92 -9.97 -13.15 -12.71
CA TRP A 92 -10.42 -14.31 -13.47
C TRP A 92 -10.32 -15.60 -12.65
N ARG A 93 -9.20 -15.82 -11.96
CA ARG A 93 -9.02 -16.99 -11.07
C ARG A 93 -10.02 -17.02 -9.92
N ILE A 94 -10.45 -15.87 -9.39
CA ILE A 94 -11.49 -15.80 -8.36
C ILE A 94 -12.86 -16.14 -8.95
N GLU A 95 -13.19 -15.59 -10.12
CA GLU A 95 -14.49 -15.81 -10.77
C GLU A 95 -14.65 -17.23 -11.32
N ASP A 96 -13.56 -17.83 -11.78
CA ASP A 96 -13.55 -19.19 -12.34
C ASP A 96 -13.65 -20.28 -11.26
N GLN A 97 -13.57 -19.93 -9.97
CA GLN A 97 -13.91 -20.84 -8.86
C GLN A 97 -15.42 -21.06 -8.73
N GLY A 98 -16.25 -20.18 -9.31
CA GLY A 98 -17.70 -20.36 -9.36
C GLY A 98 -18.49 -19.05 -9.26
N LYS A 99 -19.77 -19.11 -9.64
CA LYS A 99 -20.67 -17.94 -9.73
C LYS A 99 -20.96 -17.24 -8.39
N GLY A 100 -20.58 -17.83 -7.26
CA GLY A 100 -20.74 -17.26 -5.92
C GLY A 100 -19.65 -16.26 -5.53
N HIS A 101 -18.52 -16.22 -6.24
CA HIS A 101 -17.36 -15.42 -5.87
C HIS A 101 -17.41 -14.01 -6.49
N PHE A 102 -16.99 -13.03 -5.71
CA PHE A 102 -16.78 -11.66 -6.16
C PHE A 102 -15.29 -11.38 -6.22
N SER A 103 -14.80 -11.01 -7.39
CA SER A 103 -13.46 -10.47 -7.58
C SER A 103 -13.40 -8.96 -7.31
N ASP A 104 -12.19 -8.44 -7.18
CA ASP A 104 -11.92 -7.01 -6.99
C ASP A 104 -12.53 -6.11 -8.06
N ARG A 105 -12.67 -6.58 -9.31
CA ARG A 105 -13.34 -5.77 -10.33
C ARG A 105 -14.80 -5.48 -9.97
N HIS A 106 -15.49 -6.40 -9.29
CA HIS A 106 -16.86 -6.20 -8.84
C HIS A 106 -16.91 -5.17 -7.72
N TYR A 107 -16.07 -5.34 -6.69
CA TYR A 107 -15.99 -4.42 -5.55
C TYR A 107 -15.60 -3.01 -6.00
N LYS A 108 -14.55 -2.87 -6.81
CA LYS A 108 -14.06 -1.56 -7.29
C LYS A 108 -15.05 -0.88 -8.23
N THR A 109 -15.72 -1.62 -9.11
CA THR A 109 -16.75 -1.03 -9.98
C THR A 109 -17.96 -0.59 -9.15
N ALA A 110 -18.34 -1.36 -8.14
CA ALA A 110 -19.45 -1.06 -7.25
C ALA A 110 -19.18 0.08 -6.26
N ASP A 111 -17.93 0.52 -6.14
CA ASP A 111 -17.48 1.52 -5.18
C ASP A 111 -18.01 2.93 -5.50
N TRP A 112 -18.10 3.78 -4.47
CA TRP A 112 -18.68 5.12 -4.54
C TRP A 112 -17.90 6.05 -5.48
N TRP A 113 -16.60 5.85 -5.67
CA TRP A 113 -15.80 6.64 -6.59
C TRP A 113 -16.01 6.23 -8.06
N SER A 114 -16.64 5.08 -8.32
CA SER A 114 -16.79 4.52 -9.66
C SER A 114 -18.23 4.37 -10.15
N TRP A 115 -19.17 4.01 -9.27
CA TRP A 115 -20.42 3.36 -9.69
C TRP A 115 -21.32 4.23 -10.56
N ASP A 116 -21.44 5.52 -10.27
CA ASP A 116 -22.28 6.47 -11.01
C ASP A 116 -21.71 6.84 -12.40
N LYS A 117 -20.48 6.43 -12.70
CA LYS A 117 -19.83 6.62 -14.01
C LYS A 117 -19.90 5.38 -14.91
N VAL A 118 -20.43 4.26 -14.41
CA VAL A 118 -20.47 2.97 -15.13
C VAL A 118 -21.16 3.10 -16.48
N ASP A 119 -22.35 3.72 -16.52
CA ASP A 119 -23.13 3.83 -17.77
C ASP A 119 -22.43 4.71 -18.81
N VAL A 120 -21.80 5.80 -18.36
CA VAL A 120 -21.03 6.70 -19.22
C VAL A 120 -19.84 5.96 -19.84
N ILE A 121 -19.10 5.20 -19.03
CA ILE A 121 -17.92 4.45 -19.51
C ILE A 121 -18.31 3.30 -20.43
N ALA A 122 -19.42 2.64 -20.15
CA ALA A 122 -19.92 1.53 -20.95
C ALA A 122 -20.35 1.97 -22.36
N THR A 123 -20.75 3.23 -22.54
CA THR A 123 -21.36 3.73 -23.78
C THR A 123 -20.51 4.75 -24.54
N ASP A 124 -19.53 5.40 -23.90
CA ASP A 124 -18.62 6.32 -24.57
C ASP A 124 -17.57 5.57 -25.43
N ASN A 125 -16.95 6.30 -26.35
CA ASN A 125 -15.91 5.77 -27.21
C ASN A 125 -14.68 5.37 -26.37
N PRO A 126 -14.31 4.07 -26.33
CA PRO A 126 -13.21 3.59 -25.49
C PRO A 126 -11.82 4.08 -25.92
N SER A 127 -11.71 4.69 -27.10
CA SER A 127 -10.48 5.31 -27.60
C SER A 127 -10.31 6.77 -27.18
N LYS A 128 -11.33 7.41 -26.59
CA LYS A 128 -11.22 8.77 -26.05
C LYS A 128 -10.39 8.78 -24.77
N ASP A 129 -9.84 9.95 -24.49
CA ASP A 129 -9.19 10.21 -23.21
C ASP A 129 -10.25 10.31 -22.12
N VAL A 130 -9.98 9.67 -20.99
CA VAL A 130 -10.83 9.70 -19.80
C VAL A 130 -10.02 10.24 -18.64
N TYR A 131 -10.66 11.03 -17.78
CA TYR A 131 -10.08 11.44 -16.50
C TYR A 131 -10.47 10.44 -15.41
N PRO A 132 -9.51 9.95 -14.61
CA PRO A 132 -9.82 9.04 -13.51
C PRO A 132 -10.61 9.78 -12.42
N THR A 133 -11.33 9.03 -11.58
CA THR A 133 -11.91 9.53 -10.32
C THR A 133 -11.06 9.11 -9.12
N TYR A 134 -10.18 8.12 -9.28
CA TYR A 134 -9.20 7.69 -8.29
C TYR A 134 -7.80 7.79 -8.89
N LEU A 135 -6.97 8.66 -8.34
CA LEU A 135 -5.58 8.85 -8.78
C LEU A 135 -4.63 8.65 -7.60
N GLU A 136 -3.71 7.68 -7.72
CA GLU A 136 -2.56 7.51 -6.82
C GLU A 136 -1.28 7.94 -7.55
N VAL A 137 -0.40 8.70 -6.89
CA VAL A 137 0.84 9.22 -7.50
C VAL A 137 2.04 9.06 -6.58
N SER A 138 3.09 8.47 -7.12
CA SER A 138 4.44 8.46 -6.57
C SER A 138 5.31 9.41 -7.40
N PHE A 139 5.80 10.49 -6.77
CA PHE A 139 6.65 11.48 -7.45
C PHE A 139 8.12 11.07 -7.50
N SER A 140 8.59 10.36 -6.47
CA SER A 140 10.01 10.08 -6.28
C SER A 140 10.25 8.87 -5.41
N ASN A 141 11.45 8.29 -5.52
CA ASN A 141 11.97 7.31 -4.58
C ASN A 141 12.70 7.94 -3.37
N ALA A 142 12.75 9.27 -3.24
CA ALA A 142 13.33 9.93 -2.05
C ALA A 142 12.67 9.38 -0.78
N CYS A 143 13.46 8.75 0.07
CA CYS A 143 13.05 8.19 1.35
C CYS A 143 14.25 8.22 2.29
N ASN A 144 14.01 8.53 3.56
CA ASN A 144 15.02 8.50 4.63
C ASN A 144 15.16 7.11 5.28
N PHE A 145 14.31 6.15 4.91
CA PHE A 145 14.34 4.78 5.45
C PHE A 145 14.84 3.76 4.43
N ALA A 146 15.40 2.66 4.92
CA ALA A 146 15.75 1.48 4.14
C ALA A 146 15.14 0.19 4.74
N CYS A 147 13.81 0.11 4.76
CA CYS A 147 13.08 -1.04 5.33
C CYS A 147 13.51 -2.35 4.68
N ALA A 148 13.67 -3.43 5.46
CA ALA A 148 14.31 -4.68 5.05
C ALA A 148 13.73 -5.32 3.76
N TYR A 149 12.42 -5.16 3.55
CA TYR A 149 11.69 -5.68 2.38
C TYR A 149 11.47 -4.64 1.25
N CYS A 150 12.07 -3.46 1.37
CA CYS A 150 11.97 -2.39 0.38
C CYS A 150 13.05 -2.54 -0.71
N SER A 151 13.08 -1.65 -1.70
CA SER A 151 13.97 -1.74 -2.86
C SER A 151 14.46 -0.37 -3.35
N PRO A 152 15.56 -0.31 -4.12
CA PRO A 152 16.11 0.95 -4.64
C PRO A 152 15.15 1.80 -5.48
N GLU A 153 14.20 1.16 -6.19
CA GLU A 153 13.21 1.87 -7.02
C GLU A 153 12.22 2.73 -6.23
N ILE A 154 12.12 2.51 -4.92
CA ILE A 154 11.20 3.22 -4.01
C ILE A 154 11.87 3.77 -2.75
N SER A 155 13.18 3.56 -2.55
CA SER A 155 13.94 4.22 -1.48
C SER A 155 15.33 4.67 -1.94
N SER A 156 15.64 5.95 -1.73
CA SER A 156 16.97 6.51 -2.00
C SER A 156 18.04 6.04 -1.02
N GLU A 157 17.70 5.73 0.23
CA GLU A 157 18.68 5.11 1.15
C GLU A 157 19.01 3.67 0.72
N TRP A 158 18.04 2.92 0.21
CA TRP A 158 18.32 1.64 -0.43
C TRP A 158 19.20 1.79 -1.67
N MET A 159 18.93 2.77 -2.53
CA MET A 159 19.77 3.05 -3.70
C MET A 159 21.23 3.30 -3.30
N LYS A 160 21.47 4.15 -2.30
CA LYS A 160 22.83 4.45 -1.80
C LYS A 160 23.54 3.22 -1.24
N ASP A 161 22.84 2.39 -0.47
CA ASP A 161 23.42 1.15 0.09
C ASP A 161 23.90 0.21 -1.02
N ILE A 162 23.03 -0.03 -2.01
CA ILE A 162 23.35 -0.94 -3.11
C ILE A 162 24.43 -0.38 -4.03
N GLU A 163 24.41 0.91 -4.36
CA GLU A 163 25.48 1.53 -5.17
C GLU A 163 26.85 1.41 -4.50
N LYS A 164 26.89 1.46 -3.16
CA LYS A 164 28.12 1.35 -2.38
C LYS A 164 28.58 -0.10 -2.19
N ASN A 165 27.66 -1.00 -1.87
CA ASN A 165 27.98 -2.32 -1.35
C ASN A 165 27.63 -3.48 -2.29
N GLY A 166 26.96 -3.21 -3.42
CA GLY A 166 26.40 -4.23 -4.29
C GLY A 166 25.08 -4.81 -3.76
N ASP A 167 24.53 -5.79 -4.49
CA ASP A 167 23.35 -6.52 -4.07
C ASP A 167 23.60 -7.38 -2.82
N TYR A 168 22.51 -7.78 -2.16
CA TYR A 168 22.59 -8.74 -1.07
C TYR A 168 22.76 -10.17 -1.62
N PRO A 169 23.52 -11.04 -0.92
CA PRO A 169 23.86 -12.39 -1.39
C PRO A 169 22.69 -13.39 -1.19
N VAL A 170 21.66 -13.30 -2.02
CA VAL A 170 20.47 -14.18 -2.00
C VAL A 170 20.12 -14.65 -3.42
N GLU A 171 19.36 -15.74 -3.58
CA GLU A 171 19.10 -16.43 -4.87
C GLU A 171 18.62 -15.48 -5.99
N PHE A 172 17.73 -14.53 -5.68
CA PHE A 172 17.18 -13.57 -6.65
C PHE A 172 17.86 -12.20 -6.63
N GLY A 173 18.92 -12.06 -5.82
CA GLY A 173 19.43 -10.77 -5.37
C GLY A 173 18.41 -9.99 -4.52
N SER A 174 18.90 -9.10 -3.66
CA SER A 174 18.07 -8.02 -3.11
C SER A 174 18.72 -6.69 -3.46
N GLY A 175 17.99 -5.87 -4.23
CA GLY A 175 18.48 -4.59 -4.74
C GLY A 175 19.26 -4.64 -6.05
N ASN A 176 19.17 -5.69 -6.88
CA ASN A 176 19.92 -5.78 -8.14
C ASN A 176 19.61 -4.60 -9.10
N LEU A 177 20.56 -3.68 -9.29
CA LEU A 177 20.37 -2.47 -10.11
C LEU A 177 20.34 -2.76 -11.61
N ASP A 178 21.05 -3.78 -12.08
CA ASP A 178 21.07 -4.13 -13.50
C ASP A 178 19.76 -4.76 -13.94
N TYR A 179 19.14 -5.56 -13.06
CA TYR A 179 17.77 -6.00 -13.24
C TYR A 179 16.83 -4.80 -13.35
N LEU A 180 16.87 -3.85 -12.40
CA LEU A 180 16.03 -2.64 -12.45
C LEU A 180 16.20 -1.83 -13.74
N LYS A 181 17.43 -1.74 -14.28
CA LYS A 181 17.68 -1.10 -15.58
C LYS A 181 17.08 -1.91 -16.74
N SER A 182 17.27 -3.23 -16.74
CA SER A 182 16.77 -4.09 -17.82
C SER A 182 15.25 -4.14 -17.92
N VAL A 183 14.55 -3.94 -16.79
CA VAL A 183 13.09 -3.77 -16.75
C VAL A 183 12.64 -2.31 -16.70
N GLU A 184 13.52 -1.35 -17.04
CA GLU A 184 13.22 0.09 -17.14
C GLU A 184 12.62 0.75 -15.87
N LYS A 185 12.80 0.14 -14.69
CA LYS A 185 12.30 0.63 -13.40
C LYS A 185 13.31 1.48 -12.62
N PHE A 186 14.53 1.62 -13.13
CA PHE A 186 15.54 2.49 -12.54
C PHE A 186 15.01 3.94 -12.46
N PRO A 187 14.99 4.58 -11.27
CA PRO A 187 14.35 5.86 -11.11
C PRO A 187 15.17 7.01 -11.73
N TYR A 188 14.48 8.02 -12.25
CA TYR A 188 15.09 9.30 -12.63
C TYR A 188 15.71 9.95 -11.39
N LYS A 189 16.92 10.51 -11.54
CA LYS A 189 17.52 11.30 -10.48
C LYS A 189 16.77 12.61 -10.32
N HIS A 190 16.72 13.13 -9.10
CA HIS A 190 16.10 14.44 -8.82
C HIS A 190 16.73 15.61 -9.55
N SER A 191 17.99 15.48 -9.98
CA SER A 191 18.72 16.48 -10.77
C SER A 191 18.36 16.48 -12.25
N ASP A 192 17.73 15.41 -12.73
CA ASP A 192 17.57 15.15 -14.15
C ASP A 192 16.16 15.56 -14.61
N PRO A 193 16.00 16.05 -15.85
CA PRO A 193 14.67 16.29 -16.42
C PRO A 193 13.82 15.00 -16.40
N ASN A 194 12.61 15.10 -15.84
CA ASN A 194 11.68 13.98 -15.77
C ASN A 194 10.43 14.26 -16.63
N PRO A 195 10.30 13.63 -17.82
CA PRO A 195 9.20 13.91 -18.74
C PRO A 195 7.83 13.52 -18.17
N TYR A 196 7.79 12.60 -17.20
CA TYR A 196 6.55 12.17 -16.57
C TYR A 196 6.05 13.18 -15.53
N VAL A 197 6.96 13.81 -14.77
CA VAL A 197 6.61 14.91 -13.86
C VAL A 197 6.18 16.15 -14.66
N ASP A 198 6.88 16.46 -15.75
CA ASP A 198 6.49 17.56 -16.65
C ASP A 198 5.10 17.33 -17.28
N ALA A 199 4.82 16.10 -17.73
CA ALA A 199 3.51 15.71 -18.23
C ALA A 199 2.44 15.79 -17.12
N PHE A 200 2.77 15.38 -15.90
CA PHE A 200 1.84 15.44 -14.78
C PHE A 200 1.38 16.87 -14.52
N TRP A 201 2.29 17.85 -14.51
CA TRP A 201 1.92 19.25 -14.27
C TRP A 201 1.10 19.88 -15.39
N LYS A 202 1.21 19.39 -16.63
CA LYS A 202 0.34 19.79 -17.74
C LYS A 202 -1.05 19.16 -17.65
N TRP A 203 -1.14 17.93 -17.14
CA TRP A 203 -2.37 17.13 -17.12
C TRP A 203 -3.20 17.29 -15.85
N PHE A 204 -2.56 17.42 -14.69
CA PHE A 204 -3.20 17.43 -13.37
C PHE A 204 -4.22 18.54 -13.17
N PRO A 205 -4.02 19.79 -13.65
CA PRO A 205 -5.03 20.85 -13.59
C PRO A 205 -6.38 20.44 -14.19
N GLU A 206 -6.37 19.70 -15.30
CA GLU A 206 -7.58 19.21 -15.95
C GLU A 206 -8.12 17.94 -15.27
N ALA A 207 -7.26 17.12 -14.68
CA ALA A 207 -7.67 15.91 -13.98
C ALA A 207 -8.35 16.19 -12.63
N LEU A 208 -7.85 17.17 -11.86
CA LEU A 208 -8.28 17.45 -10.48
C LEU A 208 -9.80 17.63 -10.32
N PRO A 209 -10.53 18.37 -11.19
CA PRO A 209 -11.98 18.51 -11.10
C PRO A 209 -12.77 17.19 -11.21
N HIS A 210 -12.17 16.14 -11.77
CA HIS A 210 -12.78 14.82 -11.90
C HIS A 210 -12.46 13.88 -10.73
N LEU A 211 -11.45 14.21 -9.92
CA LEU A 211 -10.99 13.35 -8.84
C LEU A 211 -11.96 13.35 -7.66
N ARG A 212 -12.20 12.14 -7.16
CA ARG A 212 -12.85 11.86 -5.89
C ARG A 212 -11.87 11.38 -4.84
N VAL A 213 -10.82 10.68 -5.27
CA VAL A 213 -9.73 10.23 -4.40
C VAL A 213 -8.42 10.61 -5.06
N PHE A 214 -7.61 11.36 -4.32
CA PHE A 214 -6.23 11.65 -4.68
C PHE A 214 -5.29 11.14 -3.60
N ARG A 215 -4.48 10.13 -3.93
CA ARG A 215 -3.54 9.50 -3.03
C ARG A 215 -2.11 9.81 -3.42
N ILE A 216 -1.30 10.22 -2.45
CA ILE A 216 0.12 10.50 -2.61
C ILE A 216 0.90 9.37 -1.93
N THR A 217 1.82 8.76 -2.68
CA THR A 217 2.71 7.68 -2.22
C THR A 217 4.14 7.91 -2.74
N GLY A 218 4.99 6.90 -2.68
CA GLY A 218 6.33 6.89 -3.25
C GLY A 218 7.34 6.33 -2.26
N GLY A 219 8.51 6.95 -2.19
CA GLY A 219 9.39 6.77 -1.04
C GLY A 219 8.77 7.36 0.22
N GLU A 220 9.20 8.56 0.58
CA GLU A 220 8.61 9.35 1.65
C GLU A 220 8.08 10.67 1.09
N PRO A 221 6.75 10.78 0.88
CA PRO A 221 6.13 11.95 0.27
C PRO A 221 6.51 13.29 0.89
N THR A 222 6.71 13.37 2.20
CA THR A 222 7.08 14.63 2.86
C THR A 222 8.46 15.16 2.43
N MET A 223 9.32 14.31 1.86
CA MET A 223 10.63 14.70 1.30
C MET A 223 10.57 15.23 -0.14
N SER A 224 9.43 15.09 -0.84
CA SER A 224 9.30 15.49 -2.23
C SER A 224 8.81 16.93 -2.40
N LYS A 225 9.55 17.73 -3.18
CA LYS A 225 9.13 19.11 -3.52
C LYS A 225 7.84 19.13 -4.34
N ASP A 226 7.62 18.15 -5.22
CA ASP A 226 6.43 18.11 -6.06
C ASP A 226 5.18 17.73 -5.27
N VAL A 227 5.31 16.92 -4.21
CA VAL A 227 4.21 16.65 -3.28
C VAL A 227 3.70 17.94 -2.65
N TRP A 228 4.61 18.79 -2.17
CA TRP A 228 4.22 20.06 -1.57
C TRP A 228 3.59 21.03 -2.57
N LYS A 229 4.13 21.12 -3.79
CA LYS A 229 3.51 21.90 -4.87
C LYS A 229 2.09 21.42 -5.16
N VAL A 230 1.85 20.11 -5.14
CA VAL A 230 0.51 19.54 -5.38
C VAL A 230 -0.42 19.88 -4.22
N ILE A 231 0.03 19.78 -2.98
CA ILE A 231 -0.75 20.19 -1.81
C ILE A 231 -1.15 21.67 -1.90
N ASP A 232 -0.23 22.55 -2.30
CA ASP A 232 -0.51 23.97 -2.51
C ASP A 232 -1.49 24.19 -3.68
N TYR A 233 -1.30 23.49 -4.81
CA TYR A 233 -2.24 23.57 -5.94
C TYR A 233 -3.65 23.11 -5.56
N ILE A 234 -3.77 22.01 -4.80
CA ILE A 234 -5.05 21.51 -4.31
C ILE A 234 -5.66 22.52 -3.33
N TYR A 235 -4.88 23.14 -2.44
CA TYR A 235 -5.43 24.16 -1.56
C TYR A 235 -6.15 25.30 -2.32
N ASP A 236 -5.60 25.69 -3.46
CA ASP A 236 -6.17 26.76 -4.31
C ASP A 236 -7.34 26.28 -5.18
N ASN A 237 -7.40 24.99 -5.52
CA ASN A 237 -8.32 24.44 -6.55
C ASN A 237 -9.18 23.25 -6.08
N ALA A 238 -9.18 22.91 -4.79
CA ALA A 238 -9.89 21.77 -4.24
C ALA A 238 -11.41 21.89 -4.40
N GLN A 239 -12.06 20.74 -4.35
CA GLN A 239 -13.51 20.61 -4.38
C GLN A 239 -13.98 19.74 -3.19
N PRO A 240 -15.17 20.00 -2.61
CA PRO A 240 -15.58 19.39 -1.34
C PRO A 240 -15.76 17.87 -1.32
N GLU A 241 -15.92 17.20 -2.46
CA GLU A 241 -16.01 15.75 -2.59
C GLU A 241 -14.66 15.05 -2.75
N LEU A 242 -13.54 15.78 -2.80
CA LEU A 242 -12.21 15.20 -2.92
C LEU A 242 -11.80 14.59 -1.59
N SER A 243 -11.39 13.33 -1.57
CA SER A 243 -10.68 12.72 -0.44
C SER A 243 -9.19 12.69 -0.75
N ILE A 244 -8.37 13.12 0.20
CA ILE A 244 -6.92 13.10 0.08
C ILE A 244 -6.35 12.00 0.97
N ALA A 245 -5.45 11.20 0.41
CA ALA A 245 -4.66 10.23 1.15
C ALA A 245 -3.18 10.53 0.98
N ILE A 246 -2.40 10.51 2.06
CA ILE A 246 -0.94 10.70 2.02
C ILE A 246 -0.28 9.57 2.77
N ASN A 247 0.53 8.77 2.07
CA ASN A 247 1.41 7.83 2.74
C ASN A 247 2.60 8.60 3.34
N SER A 248 2.98 8.31 4.58
CA SER A 248 4.20 8.82 5.20
C SER A 248 4.69 7.82 6.24
N ASN A 249 5.98 7.59 6.31
CA ASN A 249 6.63 6.83 7.36
C ASN A 249 6.61 7.56 8.72
N LEU A 250 6.22 8.84 8.76
CA LEU A 250 6.15 9.70 9.94
C LEU A 250 7.45 9.76 10.76
N GLY A 251 8.59 9.47 10.15
CA GLY A 251 9.91 9.50 10.77
C GLY A 251 10.87 10.48 10.09
N THR A 252 10.34 11.51 9.42
CA THR A 252 11.16 12.55 8.77
C THR A 252 11.52 13.70 9.72
N ASP A 253 12.28 14.67 9.22
CA ASP A 253 12.63 15.89 9.94
C ASP A 253 11.38 16.55 10.59
N PRO A 254 11.45 16.98 11.86
CA PRO A 254 10.30 17.55 12.57
C PRO A 254 9.60 18.71 11.83
N ARG A 255 10.33 19.47 11.00
CA ARG A 255 9.75 20.56 10.18
C ARG A 255 8.85 20.02 9.08
N LEU A 256 9.18 18.87 8.50
CA LEU A 256 8.35 18.21 7.49
C LEU A 256 7.10 17.59 8.12
N ILE A 257 7.22 17.00 9.31
CA ILE A 257 6.07 16.53 10.09
C ILE A 257 5.14 17.69 10.46
N GLN A 258 5.69 18.82 10.93
CA GLN A 258 4.87 20.01 11.21
C GLN A 258 4.17 20.51 9.93
N ARG A 259 4.89 20.57 8.80
CA ARG A 259 4.31 20.97 7.53
C ARG A 259 3.18 20.04 7.07
N LEU A 260 3.27 18.73 7.36
CA LEU A 260 2.20 17.78 7.08
C LEU A 260 0.96 18.09 7.94
N VAL A 261 1.14 18.31 9.25
CA VAL A 261 0.05 18.71 10.17
C VAL A 261 -0.60 20.02 9.71
N ASP A 262 0.20 21.02 9.36
CA ASP A 262 -0.28 22.31 8.85
C ASP A 262 -1.07 22.13 7.56
N ALA A 263 -0.60 21.27 6.64
CA ALA A 263 -1.31 20.95 5.40
C ALA A 263 -2.66 20.27 5.66
N CYS A 264 -2.72 19.31 6.59
CA CYS A 264 -3.99 18.69 6.99
C CYS A 264 -4.99 19.73 7.50
N ASN A 265 -4.56 20.60 8.41
CA ASN A 265 -5.41 21.65 8.97
C ASN A 265 -5.84 22.71 7.94
N LYS A 266 -4.94 23.05 7.01
CA LYS A 266 -5.20 23.99 5.92
C LYS A 266 -6.23 23.46 4.91
N LEU A 267 -6.31 22.13 4.75
CA LEU A 267 -7.20 21.47 3.78
C LEU A 267 -8.53 20.98 4.38
N LYS A 268 -8.67 20.90 5.70
CA LYS A 268 -9.80 20.22 6.38
C LYS A 268 -11.20 20.65 5.91
N ASP A 269 -11.41 21.93 5.59
CA ASP A 269 -12.72 22.48 5.18
C ASP A 269 -12.86 22.57 3.65
N LYS A 270 -11.86 22.13 2.89
CA LYS A 270 -11.80 22.18 1.43
C LYS A 270 -12.01 20.83 0.77
N VAL A 271 -11.86 19.75 1.53
CA VAL A 271 -11.89 18.37 1.05
C VAL A 271 -12.79 17.54 1.95
N LYS A 272 -13.29 16.43 1.42
CA LYS A 272 -14.21 15.52 2.11
C LYS A 272 -13.59 14.87 3.33
N GLN A 273 -12.34 14.44 3.18
CA GLN A 273 -11.60 13.68 4.19
C GLN A 273 -10.10 13.70 3.88
N ILE A 274 -9.30 13.65 4.95
CA ILE A 274 -7.86 13.47 4.85
C ILE A 274 -7.48 12.18 5.60
N GLU A 275 -6.70 11.34 4.94
CA GLU A 275 -6.16 10.11 5.49
C GLU A 275 -4.64 10.11 5.40
N ILE A 276 -3.97 9.91 6.52
CA ILE A 276 -2.54 9.67 6.59
C ILE A 276 -2.35 8.17 6.72
N TYR A 277 -1.67 7.56 5.77
CA TYR A 277 -1.27 6.16 5.84
C TYR A 277 0.15 6.08 6.37
N THR A 278 0.34 5.45 7.52
CA THR A 278 1.68 5.15 8.05
C THR A 278 1.88 3.66 8.16
N SER A 279 3.13 3.22 8.09
CA SER A 279 3.44 1.79 8.04
C SER A 279 4.35 1.37 9.18
N CYS A 280 3.91 0.37 9.95
CA CYS A 280 4.63 -0.30 11.03
C CYS A 280 3.97 -1.66 11.30
N GLU A 281 4.72 -2.62 11.84
CA GLU A 281 4.25 -4.00 12.07
C GLU A 281 4.85 -4.69 13.29
N ALA A 282 5.68 -3.99 14.06
CA ALA A 282 6.38 -4.49 15.25
C ALA A 282 6.55 -3.33 16.24
N THR A 283 7.16 -3.58 17.39
CA THR A 283 7.41 -2.57 18.43
C THR A 283 8.89 -2.44 18.74
N GLY A 284 9.34 -1.27 19.22
CA GLY A 284 10.69 -1.07 19.75
C GLY A 284 11.82 -1.46 18.80
N GLU A 285 12.89 -2.06 19.33
CA GLU A 285 14.09 -2.42 18.56
C GLU A 285 13.77 -3.36 17.36
N GLN A 286 12.74 -4.20 17.46
CA GLN A 286 12.32 -5.08 16.36
C GLN A 286 11.74 -4.27 15.20
N ALA A 287 10.92 -3.24 15.48
CA ALA A 287 10.41 -2.33 14.46
C ALA A 287 11.54 -1.56 13.77
N GLU A 288 12.50 -1.05 14.56
CA GLU A 288 13.66 -0.30 14.08
C GLU A 288 14.64 -1.17 13.28
N TYR A 289 14.73 -2.45 13.64
CA TYR A 289 15.48 -3.43 12.85
C TYR A 289 14.84 -3.63 11.48
N ILE A 290 13.53 -3.85 11.43
CA ILE A 290 12.77 -4.05 10.17
C ILE A 290 12.83 -2.79 9.30
N ARG A 291 12.59 -1.62 9.90
CA ARG A 291 12.50 -0.34 9.21
C ARG A 291 13.73 0.48 9.53
N ASP A 292 14.84 0.19 8.87
CA ASP A 292 16.08 0.96 9.00
C ASP A 292 15.83 2.47 8.84
N GLY A 293 16.21 3.24 9.86
CA GLY A 293 15.95 4.69 9.96
C GLY A 293 14.76 5.06 10.84
N LEU A 294 13.89 4.10 11.21
CA LEU A 294 12.82 4.30 12.19
C LEU A 294 13.40 4.49 13.58
N ASP A 295 12.83 5.44 14.31
CA ASP A 295 12.84 5.53 15.77
C ASP A 295 11.39 5.30 16.21
N TYR A 296 11.15 4.24 16.97
CA TYR A 296 9.78 3.77 17.25
C TYR A 296 8.99 4.77 18.08
N ASP A 297 9.64 5.37 19.09
CA ASP A 297 9.00 6.33 19.99
C ASP A 297 8.74 7.66 19.27
N TYR A 298 9.66 8.11 18.42
CA TYR A 298 9.47 9.28 17.57
C TYR A 298 8.31 9.10 16.59
N TRP A 299 8.24 7.94 15.93
CA TRP A 299 7.13 7.57 15.06
C TRP A 299 5.79 7.60 15.82
N ARG A 300 5.74 6.95 16.98
CA ARG A 300 4.54 6.91 17.83
C ARG A 300 4.13 8.31 18.26
N ALA A 301 5.08 9.16 18.67
CA ALA A 301 4.82 10.56 19.01
C ALA A 301 4.26 11.36 17.81
N ASN A 302 4.74 11.11 16.59
CA ASN A 302 4.23 11.78 15.39
C ASN A 302 2.84 11.27 14.98
N VAL A 303 2.54 9.98 15.18
CA VAL A 303 1.17 9.45 15.04
C VAL A 303 0.23 10.17 16.00
N GLU A 304 0.60 10.26 17.27
CA GLU A 304 -0.17 10.98 18.29
C GLU A 304 -0.33 12.46 17.95
N LYS A 305 0.72 13.10 17.41
CA LYS A 305 0.67 14.48 16.95
C LYS A 305 -0.36 14.69 15.84
N VAL A 306 -0.36 13.86 14.80
CA VAL A 306 -1.36 13.95 13.72
C VAL A 306 -2.77 13.74 14.25
N LEU A 307 -2.98 12.76 15.14
CA LEU A 307 -4.29 12.46 15.72
C LEU A 307 -4.81 13.57 16.65
N SER A 308 -3.92 14.23 17.38
CA SER A 308 -4.28 15.28 18.36
C SER A 308 -4.42 16.66 17.74
N GLU A 309 -3.64 16.98 16.70
CA GLU A 309 -3.59 18.32 16.10
C GLU A 309 -4.39 18.45 14.79
N THR A 310 -4.97 17.37 14.28
CA THR A 310 -5.78 17.38 13.03
C THR A 310 -7.03 16.52 13.16
N ASP A 311 -7.95 16.64 12.19
CA ASP A 311 -9.11 15.75 12.03
C ASP A 311 -8.83 14.55 11.09
N ALA A 312 -7.58 14.40 10.60
CA ALA A 312 -7.22 13.33 9.67
C ALA A 312 -7.29 11.94 10.33
N ASN A 313 -7.62 10.91 9.56
CA ASN A 313 -7.43 9.53 10.01
C ASN A 313 -5.97 9.13 9.86
N VAL A 314 -5.46 8.30 10.75
CA VAL A 314 -4.12 7.71 10.66
C VAL A 314 -4.25 6.20 10.47
N ALA A 315 -4.29 5.76 9.21
CA ALA A 315 -4.42 4.36 8.85
C ALA A 315 -3.07 3.63 8.95
N MET A 316 -3.05 2.56 9.75
CA MET A 316 -1.90 1.71 9.99
C MET A 316 -1.82 0.61 8.93
N MET A 317 -0.71 0.58 8.21
CA MET A 317 -0.41 -0.43 7.20
C MET A 317 0.72 -1.34 7.66
N THR A 318 0.44 -2.62 7.81
CA THR A 318 1.46 -3.61 8.18
C THR A 318 2.06 -4.27 6.93
N THR A 319 3.32 -4.70 7.03
CA THR A 319 3.94 -5.69 6.14
C THR A 319 4.53 -6.82 6.98
N LEU A 320 3.66 -7.74 7.41
CA LEU A 320 4.00 -8.83 8.31
C LEU A 320 4.98 -9.79 7.63
N ASN A 321 6.12 -9.99 8.27
CA ASN A 321 7.24 -10.78 7.78
C ASN A 321 7.87 -11.53 8.97
N ILE A 322 8.88 -12.36 8.74
CA ILE A 322 9.49 -13.16 9.83
C ILE A 322 9.97 -12.29 11.00
N LEU A 323 10.47 -11.09 10.73
CA LEU A 323 11.03 -10.18 11.74
C LEU A 323 9.95 -9.47 12.56
N SER A 324 8.70 -9.40 12.10
CA SER A 324 7.63 -8.76 12.87
C SER A 324 6.93 -9.71 13.85
N MET A 325 7.12 -11.03 13.68
CA MET A 325 6.35 -12.04 14.39
C MET A 325 6.45 -11.92 15.91
N THR A 326 7.60 -11.52 16.42
CA THR A 326 7.93 -11.64 17.84
C THR A 326 7.24 -10.57 18.69
N THR A 327 6.82 -9.46 18.08
CA THR A 327 6.16 -8.35 18.79
C THR A 327 4.91 -7.83 18.09
N PHE A 328 4.35 -8.55 17.11
CA PHE A 328 3.15 -8.09 16.41
C PHE A 328 1.92 -7.99 17.33
N GLU A 329 1.81 -8.89 18.32
CA GLU A 329 0.80 -8.78 19.38
C GLU A 329 0.91 -7.43 20.14
N ASN A 330 2.12 -7.06 20.57
CA ASN A 330 2.36 -5.78 21.25
C ASN A 330 2.00 -4.60 20.34
N PHE A 331 2.23 -4.72 19.03
CA PHE A 331 1.84 -3.69 18.08
C PHE A 331 0.32 -3.55 17.99
N ILE A 332 -0.44 -4.65 17.99
CA ILE A 332 -1.92 -4.60 18.09
C ILE A 332 -2.34 -3.85 19.36
N GLU A 333 -1.74 -4.17 20.50
CA GLU A 333 -2.01 -3.48 21.77
C GLU A 333 -1.71 -1.98 21.69
N ASP A 334 -0.59 -1.57 21.10
CA ASP A 334 -0.26 -0.15 20.88
C ASP A 334 -1.32 0.56 20.02
N ILE A 335 -1.84 -0.09 18.98
CA ILE A 335 -2.95 0.47 18.19
C ILE A 335 -4.22 0.60 19.05
N MET A 336 -4.49 -0.34 19.94
CA MET A 336 -5.63 -0.24 20.85
C MET A 336 -5.45 0.93 21.83
N GLN A 337 -4.25 1.15 22.37
CA GLN A 337 -3.97 2.31 23.23
C GLN A 337 -4.20 3.64 22.50
N LEU A 338 -3.80 3.73 21.22
CA LEU A 338 -4.11 4.90 20.39
C LEU A 338 -5.62 5.07 20.20
N ARG A 339 -6.37 3.98 19.95
CA ARG A 339 -7.83 4.03 19.81
C ARG A 339 -8.53 4.44 21.09
N ILE A 340 -8.08 3.98 22.25
CA ILE A 340 -8.61 4.39 23.56
C ILE A 340 -8.49 5.91 23.71
N LYS A 341 -7.34 6.47 23.31
CA LYS A 341 -7.05 7.90 23.45
C LYS A 341 -7.79 8.78 22.43
N TYR A 342 -7.94 8.32 21.19
CA TYR A 342 -8.33 9.18 20.07
C TYR A 342 -9.65 8.83 19.37
N ASN A 343 -10.22 7.63 19.56
CA ASN A 343 -11.57 7.34 19.06
C ASN A 343 -12.62 7.92 20.03
N LYS A 344 -13.56 8.69 19.47
CA LYS A 344 -14.64 9.35 20.25
C LYS A 344 -15.94 8.57 20.27
N ASP A 345 -16.14 7.70 19.29
CA ASP A 345 -17.31 6.83 19.17
C ASP A 345 -16.99 5.61 18.29
N LEU A 346 -17.94 4.69 18.20
CA LEU A 346 -17.80 3.42 17.48
C LEU A 346 -17.91 3.56 15.95
N ALA A 347 -18.45 4.66 15.45
CA ALA A 347 -18.63 4.94 14.03
C ALA A 347 -17.40 5.62 13.41
N ASN A 348 -16.59 6.30 14.23
CA ASN A 348 -15.40 7.02 13.79
C ASN A 348 -14.11 6.28 14.18
N ASN A 349 -13.70 5.30 13.35
CA ASN A 349 -12.39 4.67 13.49
C ASN A 349 -11.31 5.57 12.89
N ARG A 350 -10.64 6.38 13.72
CA ARG A 350 -9.56 7.27 13.26
C ARG A 350 -8.23 6.56 13.06
N ILE A 351 -8.08 5.33 13.57
CA ILE A 351 -6.84 4.54 13.43
C ILE A 351 -7.14 3.17 12.79
N PRO A 352 -7.61 3.11 11.53
CA PRO A 352 -7.81 1.82 10.85
C PRO A 352 -6.52 0.99 10.80
N LEU A 353 -6.63 -0.33 10.93
CA LEU A 353 -5.50 -1.26 10.85
C LEU A 353 -5.68 -2.21 9.67
N SER A 354 -4.69 -2.28 8.78
CA SER A 354 -4.66 -3.25 7.68
C SER A 354 -3.57 -4.29 7.90
N ILE A 355 -3.93 -5.55 7.67
CA ILE A 355 -3.08 -6.72 7.89
C ILE A 355 -2.67 -7.30 6.54
N ASN A 356 -1.44 -6.99 6.14
CA ASN A 356 -0.85 -7.50 4.90
C ASN A 356 0.42 -8.26 5.25
N TYR A 357 0.57 -9.47 4.70
CA TYR A 357 1.75 -10.30 4.91
C TYR A 357 2.62 -10.35 3.66
N LEU A 358 3.94 -10.40 3.89
CA LEU A 358 4.96 -10.38 2.87
C LEU A 358 4.97 -11.71 2.10
N ARG A 359 4.92 -11.62 0.77
CA ARG A 359 5.19 -12.75 -0.15
C ARG A 359 6.49 -12.62 -0.91
N PHE A 360 7.03 -11.41 -1.07
CA PHE A 360 8.32 -11.19 -1.71
C PHE A 360 9.02 -10.01 -1.02
N PRO A 361 10.31 -10.11 -0.68
CA PRO A 361 11.23 -11.19 -1.00
C PRO A 361 11.01 -12.49 -0.18
N PRO A 362 11.32 -13.67 -0.74
CA PRO A 362 10.99 -14.96 -0.11
C PRO A 362 11.80 -15.22 1.17
N HIS A 363 13.03 -14.70 1.25
CA HIS A 363 13.90 -14.87 2.40
C HIS A 363 13.45 -14.09 3.65
N LEU A 364 12.38 -13.28 3.59
CA LEU A 364 11.82 -12.60 4.76
C LEU A 364 10.40 -13.11 5.12
N GLN A 365 9.90 -14.15 4.46
CA GLN A 365 8.55 -14.64 4.72
C GLN A 365 8.41 -15.29 6.10
N CYS A 366 7.24 -15.14 6.73
CA CYS A 366 6.93 -15.83 8.00
C CYS A 366 7.00 -17.36 7.88
N THR A 367 6.81 -17.90 6.67
CA THR A 367 6.77 -19.34 6.35
C THR A 367 8.11 -20.05 6.49
N LEU A 368 9.22 -19.32 6.66
CA LEU A 368 10.52 -19.92 6.95
C LEU A 368 10.57 -20.55 8.33
N LEU A 369 9.78 -20.04 9.28
CA LEU A 369 9.63 -20.63 10.61
C LEU A 369 8.94 -22.00 10.52
N ASP A 370 9.30 -22.90 11.43
CA ASP A 370 8.64 -24.19 11.53
C ASP A 370 7.14 -24.01 11.84
N ARG A 371 6.36 -25.02 11.46
CA ARG A 371 4.90 -24.94 11.55
C ARG A 371 4.40 -24.78 12.98
N ASN A 372 5.04 -25.39 13.98
CA ASN A 372 4.58 -25.33 15.35
C ASN A 372 4.77 -23.91 15.92
N THR A 373 5.93 -23.30 15.66
CA THR A 373 6.19 -21.90 16.00
C THR A 373 5.17 -20.96 15.37
N ARG A 374 4.86 -21.14 14.07
CA ARG A 374 3.83 -20.34 13.38
C ARG A 374 2.44 -20.53 13.96
N ILE A 375 2.06 -21.77 14.33
CA ILE A 375 0.77 -22.07 14.98
C ILE A 375 0.67 -21.37 16.34
N SER A 376 1.77 -21.30 17.11
CA SER A 376 1.81 -20.57 18.38
C SER A 376 1.47 -19.10 18.17
N TYR A 377 2.22 -18.41 17.31
CA TYR A 377 1.96 -16.99 17.00
C TYR A 377 0.55 -16.74 16.48
N ALA A 378 0.06 -17.60 15.58
CA ALA A 378 -1.30 -17.49 15.06
C ALA A 378 -2.37 -17.58 16.17
N SER A 379 -2.11 -18.37 17.21
CA SER A 379 -3.01 -18.53 18.35
C SER A 379 -2.96 -17.34 19.28
N ASP A 380 -1.75 -16.80 19.53
CA ASP A 380 -1.54 -15.60 20.34
C ASP A 380 -2.23 -14.39 19.69
N TYR A 381 -1.97 -14.11 18.41
CA TYR A 381 -2.59 -12.97 17.70
C TYR A 381 -4.11 -13.03 17.66
N GLU A 382 -4.68 -14.23 17.47
CA GLU A 382 -6.13 -14.41 17.50
C GLU A 382 -6.70 -14.20 18.90
N LEU A 383 -5.98 -14.61 19.95
CA LEU A 383 -6.37 -14.38 21.33
C LEU A 383 -6.38 -12.88 21.64
N THR A 384 -5.29 -12.17 21.33
CA THR A 384 -5.20 -10.71 21.46
C THR A 384 -6.36 -10.02 20.73
N ALA A 385 -6.56 -10.36 19.45
CA ALA A 385 -7.61 -9.73 18.65
C ALA A 385 -9.03 -10.03 19.19
N LYS A 386 -9.27 -11.23 19.73
CA LYS A 386 -10.54 -11.61 20.35
C LYS A 386 -10.87 -10.82 21.61
N ILE A 387 -9.86 -10.44 22.40
CA ILE A 387 -10.03 -9.57 23.58
C ILE A 387 -10.63 -8.24 23.13
N TRP A 388 -10.18 -7.69 22.01
CA TRP A 388 -10.61 -6.40 21.50
C TRP A 388 -11.86 -6.44 20.61
N LEU A 389 -12.58 -7.56 20.49
CA LEU A 389 -13.83 -7.61 19.73
C LEU A 389 -14.98 -6.88 20.44
N LYS A 390 -15.99 -6.44 19.70
CA LYS A 390 -17.11 -5.60 20.18
C LYS A 390 -17.72 -6.01 21.54
N TYR A 391 -17.89 -7.31 21.80
CA TYR A 391 -18.52 -7.81 23.04
C TYR A 391 -17.52 -8.18 24.15
N ASN A 392 -16.23 -8.15 23.84
CA ASN A 392 -15.16 -8.52 24.75
C ASN A 392 -14.24 -7.34 25.11
N SER A 393 -14.28 -6.26 24.32
CA SER A 393 -13.34 -5.15 24.43
C SER A 393 -13.37 -4.55 25.85
N PRO A 394 -12.19 -4.36 26.48
CA PRO A 394 -12.11 -3.74 27.80
C PRO A 394 -12.41 -2.23 27.76
N ASP A 395 -12.45 -1.62 26.57
CA ASP A 395 -12.76 -0.20 26.40
C ASP A 395 -14.04 0.02 25.57
N LYS A 396 -14.68 1.18 25.80
CA LYS A 396 -15.94 1.54 25.16
C LYS A 396 -15.81 1.84 23.67
N PHE A 397 -14.68 2.39 23.22
CA PHE A 397 -14.50 2.90 21.86
C PHE A 397 -13.32 2.27 21.10
N ALA A 398 -12.33 1.72 21.80
CA ALA A 398 -11.31 0.89 21.19
C ALA A 398 -11.83 -0.53 20.96
N ARG A 399 -11.60 -1.04 19.77
CA ARG A 399 -11.91 -2.43 19.38
C ARG A 399 -11.21 -2.77 18.08
N ILE A 400 -11.03 -4.06 17.82
CA ILE A 400 -10.77 -4.59 16.48
C ILE A 400 -12.09 -4.65 15.72
N TYR A 401 -12.11 -4.08 14.51
CA TYR A 401 -13.29 -4.09 13.64
C TYR A 401 -13.40 -5.42 12.88
N LEU A 402 -14.59 -5.77 12.40
CA LEU A 402 -14.83 -7.08 11.78
C LEU A 402 -13.94 -7.30 10.55
N GLU A 403 -13.72 -6.25 9.76
CA GLU A 403 -12.86 -6.27 8.58
C GLU A 403 -11.38 -6.47 8.95
N GLU A 404 -10.96 -5.96 10.11
CA GLU A 404 -9.59 -6.11 10.61
C GLU A 404 -9.40 -7.50 11.20
N TYR A 405 -10.37 -7.98 11.99
CA TYR A 405 -10.38 -9.33 12.54
C TYR A 405 -10.37 -10.39 11.45
N ASP A 406 -11.18 -10.22 10.39
CA ASP A 406 -11.17 -11.09 9.21
C ASP A 406 -9.78 -11.14 8.55
N GLN A 407 -9.08 -10.00 8.42
CA GLN A 407 -7.71 -10.01 7.91
C GLN A 407 -6.71 -10.71 8.85
N ILE A 408 -6.83 -10.52 10.18
CA ILE A 408 -6.03 -11.24 11.18
C ILE A 408 -6.29 -12.75 11.07
N GLN A 409 -7.55 -13.18 10.99
CA GLN A 409 -7.93 -14.60 10.85
C GLN A 409 -7.34 -15.20 9.57
N ARG A 410 -7.42 -14.51 8.44
CA ARG A 410 -6.79 -14.98 7.18
C ARG A 410 -5.28 -15.12 7.30
N PHE A 411 -4.61 -14.18 7.99
CA PHE A 411 -3.18 -14.28 8.23
C PHE A 411 -2.85 -15.46 9.16
N CYS A 412 -3.60 -15.63 10.25
CA CYS A 412 -3.43 -16.76 11.17
C CYS A 412 -3.72 -18.11 10.48
N GLU A 413 -4.71 -18.19 9.60
CA GLU A 413 -4.94 -19.37 8.77
C GLU A 413 -3.74 -19.65 7.85
N TYR A 414 -3.23 -18.63 7.16
CA TYR A 414 -2.00 -18.73 6.37
C TYR A 414 -0.83 -19.25 7.21
N LEU A 415 -0.65 -18.77 8.45
CA LEU A 415 0.37 -19.26 9.37
C LEU A 415 0.18 -20.72 9.80
N ARG A 416 -1.03 -21.29 9.75
CA ARG A 416 -1.28 -22.70 10.11
C ARG A 416 -1.12 -23.67 8.95
N GLN A 417 -1.21 -23.16 7.72
CA GLN A 417 -1.04 -23.95 6.50
C GLN A 417 0.38 -24.52 6.36
N GLU A 418 0.47 -25.62 5.62
CA GLU A 418 1.74 -26.23 5.23
C GLU A 418 2.30 -25.49 4.00
N HIS A 419 3.53 -25.00 4.07
CA HIS A 419 4.18 -24.23 3.00
C HIS A 419 5.43 -24.97 2.53
N LYS A 420 5.21 -26.04 1.77
CA LYS A 420 6.30 -26.87 1.25
C LYS A 420 7.24 -26.03 0.38
N GLY A 421 8.54 -26.15 0.63
CA GLY A 421 9.57 -25.51 -0.19
C GLY A 421 9.91 -24.08 0.22
N ALA A 422 9.28 -23.52 1.27
CA ALA A 422 9.76 -22.28 1.87
C ALA A 422 11.15 -22.48 2.50
N GLU A 423 11.46 -23.69 2.99
CA GLU A 423 12.72 -23.98 3.69
C GLU A 423 13.97 -23.74 2.82
N LYS A 424 13.85 -23.80 1.49
CA LYS A 424 14.97 -23.58 0.57
C LYS A 424 15.54 -22.15 0.65
N TYR A 425 14.77 -21.19 1.16
CA TYR A 425 15.19 -19.80 1.33
C TYR A 425 15.75 -19.48 2.72
N ARG A 426 15.92 -20.48 3.59
CA ARG A 426 16.47 -20.29 4.94
C ARG A 426 17.95 -19.86 4.92
N ALA A 427 18.75 -20.45 4.04
CA ALA A 427 20.14 -20.02 3.84
C ALA A 427 20.20 -18.57 3.33
N ASP A 428 19.29 -18.18 2.43
CA ASP A 428 19.18 -16.80 1.96
C ASP A 428 18.80 -15.84 3.10
N PHE A 429 17.93 -16.25 4.04
CA PHE A 429 17.64 -15.45 5.22
C PHE A 429 18.91 -15.20 6.05
N VAL A 430 19.69 -16.25 6.32
CA VAL A 430 20.95 -16.13 7.08
C VAL A 430 21.94 -15.20 6.35
N ASN A 431 22.15 -15.41 5.06
CA ASN A 431 23.04 -14.59 4.24
C ASN A 431 22.60 -13.13 4.22
N TYR A 432 21.29 -12.88 4.05
CA TYR A 432 20.73 -11.55 4.10
C TYR A 432 20.94 -10.90 5.46
N ILE A 433 20.61 -11.58 6.56
CA ILE A 433 20.72 -11.04 7.93
C ILE A 433 22.18 -10.72 8.28
N LYS A 434 23.13 -11.60 7.95
CA LYS A 434 24.57 -11.36 8.16
C LYS A 434 25.02 -10.10 7.40
N ALA A 435 24.64 -9.97 6.13
CA ALA A 435 24.98 -8.79 5.33
C ALA A 435 24.28 -7.53 5.86
N TYR A 436 23.03 -7.64 6.29
CA TYR A 436 22.21 -6.54 6.80
C TYR A 436 22.78 -5.99 8.12
N ASP A 437 23.11 -6.87 9.07
CA ASP A 437 23.75 -6.49 10.33
C ASP A 437 25.05 -5.72 10.09
N ILE A 438 25.90 -6.22 9.19
CA ILE A 438 27.17 -5.56 8.84
C ILE A 438 26.92 -4.18 8.21
N ARG A 439 26.04 -4.12 7.18
CA ARG A 439 25.82 -2.89 6.41
C ARG A 439 25.08 -1.82 7.23
N ARG A 440 24.23 -2.22 8.18
CA ARG A 440 23.39 -1.33 9.00
C ARG A 440 23.89 -1.15 10.42
N SER A 441 25.01 -1.80 10.79
CA SER A 441 25.53 -1.80 12.16
C SER A 441 24.50 -2.28 13.19
N LYS A 442 23.75 -3.33 12.83
CA LYS A 442 22.71 -3.96 13.65
C LYS A 442 23.19 -5.29 14.24
N ASN A 443 22.38 -5.87 15.12
CA ASN A 443 22.66 -7.17 15.71
C ASN A 443 21.38 -7.99 15.88
N PHE A 444 21.12 -8.87 14.92
CA PHE A 444 19.95 -9.73 14.91
C PHE A 444 19.82 -10.58 16.17
N SER A 445 20.92 -11.17 16.66
CA SER A 445 20.89 -12.06 17.84
C SER A 445 20.54 -11.33 19.13
N LYS A 446 20.85 -10.03 19.22
CA LYS A 446 20.47 -9.18 20.36
C LYS A 446 19.00 -8.76 20.24
N THR A 447 18.57 -8.36 19.04
CA THR A 447 17.21 -7.86 18.80
C THR A 447 16.15 -8.97 18.78
N PHE A 448 16.51 -10.17 18.31
CA PHE A 448 15.64 -11.34 18.21
C PHE A 448 16.27 -12.55 18.93
N PRO A 449 16.40 -12.52 20.26
CA PRO A 449 17.04 -13.60 21.01
C PRO A 449 16.34 -14.95 20.80
N GLU A 450 15.02 -14.96 20.62
CA GLU A 450 14.21 -16.13 20.27
C GLU A 450 14.60 -16.76 18.93
N TYR A 451 15.13 -15.98 18.00
CA TYR A 451 15.52 -16.45 16.65
C TYR A 451 17.02 -16.60 16.47
N LYS A 452 17.84 -16.30 17.49
CA LYS A 452 19.30 -16.46 17.42
C LYS A 452 19.71 -17.84 16.91
N HIS A 453 19.07 -18.89 17.43
CA HIS A 453 19.36 -20.28 17.06
C HIS A 453 19.11 -20.58 15.58
N LEU A 454 18.23 -19.83 14.90
CA LEU A 454 17.95 -20.00 13.47
C LEU A 454 19.17 -19.64 12.62
N LEU A 455 19.98 -18.67 13.05
CA LEU A 455 21.21 -18.30 12.32
C LEU A 455 22.25 -19.43 12.35
N GLU A 456 22.26 -20.28 13.37
CA GLU A 456 23.17 -21.42 13.45
C GLU A 456 22.61 -22.62 12.68
N TRP A 457 21.31 -22.88 12.83
CA TRP A 457 20.66 -24.06 12.25
C TRP A 457 20.43 -23.97 10.74
N TRP A 458 20.28 -22.77 10.19
CA TRP A 458 20.01 -22.56 8.76
C TRP A 458 21.27 -22.22 7.95
N ASP A 459 22.41 -22.03 8.64
CA ASP A 459 23.74 -21.84 8.04
C ASP A 459 24.48 -23.16 7.80
N ALA A 460 23.98 -24.25 8.41
CA ALA A 460 24.44 -25.63 8.25
C ALA A 460 23.75 -26.30 7.06
#